data_AF-A0A7X9FI80-F1
#
_entry.id   AF-A0A7X9FI80-F1
#
_cell.length_a   1.000
_cell.length_b   1.000
_cell.length_c   1.000
_cell.angle_alpha   90.00
_cell.angle_beta   90.00
_cell.angle_gamma   90.00
#
_symmetry.space_group_name_H-M   'P 1'
#
loop_
_entity.id
_entity.type
_entity.pdbx_description
1 polymer ?
#
loop_
_entity_poly.entity_id
_entity_poly.type
_entity_poly.pdbx_seq_one_letter_code
_entity_poly.pdbx_strand_id
1 'polypeptide(L)' 'MREVAVADAVGMVLCHDITRIVPGEFKGPAFRKGHVVTQNDIHDLLRVGKEHIYVLEPMPG' A
#
# COMPACT_ATOMS: atom_id res chain seq x y z
N MET A 1 -9.51 -10.83 -0.77
CA MET A 1 -8.97 -9.46 -0.83
C MET A 1 -9.83 -8.60 0.08
N ARG A 2 -9.21 -7.79 0.93
CA ARG A 2 -9.93 -6.94 1.89
C ARG A 2 -9.44 -5.50 1.72
N GLU A 3 -10.36 -4.56 1.77
CA GLU A 3 -10.03 -3.14 1.90
C GLU A 3 -9.76 -2.84 3.36
N VAL A 4 -8.59 -2.29 3.64
CA VAL A 4 -8.19 -1.88 4.99
C VAL A 4 -7.72 -0.43 4.95
N ALA A 5 -7.92 0.30 6.04
CA ALA A 5 -7.31 1.60 6.21
C ALA A 5 -5.79 1.45 6.17
N VAL A 6 -5.10 2.39 5.53
CA VAL A 6 -3.63 2.35 5.41
C VAL A 6 -2.98 2.22 6.78
N ALA A 7 -3.48 2.95 7.78
CA ALA A 7 -2.98 2.90 9.16
C ALA A 7 -2.99 1.49 9.79
N ASP A 8 -3.96 0.65 9.43
CA ASP A 8 -4.14 -0.71 9.95
C ASP A 8 -3.50 -1.79 9.06
N ALA A 9 -2.91 -1.40 7.93
CA ALA A 9 -2.39 -2.34 6.94
C ALA A 9 -1.01 -2.92 7.29
N VAL A 10 -0.37 -2.46 8.37
CA VAL A 10 0.97 -2.91 8.78
C VAL A 10 1.00 -4.43 8.97
N GLY A 11 1.95 -5.10 8.32
CA GLY A 11 2.10 -6.56 8.33
C GLY A 11 1.24 -7.29 7.29
N MET A 12 0.42 -6.59 6.52
CA MET A 12 -0.41 -7.18 5.45
C MET A 12 0.28 -7.09 4.09
N VAL A 13 -0.14 -7.95 3.15
CA VAL A 13 0.49 -8.04 1.82
C VAL A 13 -0.36 -7.29 0.79
N LEU A 14 0.25 -6.42 -0.01
CA LEU A 14 -0.44 -5.73 -1.11
C LEU A 14 -0.88 -6.70 -2.20
N CYS A 15 -2.17 -6.63 -2.56
CA CYS A 15 -2.75 -7.47 -3.63
C CYS A 15 -2.39 -6.95 -5.04
N HIS A 16 -2.14 -5.65 -5.17
CA HIS A 16 -1.85 -4.97 -6.44
C HIS A 16 -0.66 -4.04 -6.29
N ASP A 17 -0.06 -3.63 -7.41
CA ASP A 17 0.87 -2.52 -7.42
C ASP A 17 0.17 -1.20 -7.07
N ILE A 18 0.91 -0.30 -6.41
CA ILE A 18 0.48 1.05 -6.10
C ILE A 18 1.42 1.99 -6.83
N THR A 19 0.86 2.69 -7.81
CA THR A 19 1.58 3.72 -8.57
C THR A 19 1.43 5.06 -7.89
N ARG A 20 2.55 5.73 -7.65
CA ARG A 20 2.58 7.13 -7.21
C ARG A 20 2.70 8.03 -8.42
N ILE A 21 1.87 9.05 -8.46
CA ILE A 21 1.89 10.08 -9.50
C ILE A 21 2.12 11.42 -8.81
N VAL A 22 3.29 12.00 -9.04
CA VAL A 22 3.64 13.37 -8.65
C VAL A 22 3.66 14.20 -9.94
N PRO A 23 2.66 15.08 -10.16
CA PRO A 23 2.55 15.89 -11.37
C PRO A 23 3.83 16.68 -11.64
N GLY A 24 4.43 16.50 -12.82
CA GLY A 24 5.65 17.22 -13.23
C GLY A 24 6.96 16.70 -12.64
N GLU A 25 6.94 15.68 -11.77
CA GLU A 25 8.15 15.19 -11.09
C GLU A 25 8.36 13.68 -11.27
N PHE A 26 7.33 12.86 -10.99
CA PHE A 26 7.50 11.41 -10.95
C PHE A 26 6.22 10.65 -11.29
N LYS A 27 6.34 9.56 -12.06
CA LYS A 27 5.25 8.61 -12.31
C LYS A 27 5.81 7.20 -12.36
N GLY A 28 5.54 6.41 -11.31
CA GLY A 28 6.05 5.04 -11.22
C GLY A 28 5.48 4.23 -10.06
N PRO A 29 5.72 2.91 -10.05
CA PRO A 29 5.28 2.04 -8.97
C PRO A 29 6.03 2.40 -7.69
N ALA A 30 5.30 2.93 -6.69
CA ALA A 30 5.83 3.14 -5.35
C ALA A 30 5.85 1.84 -4.55
N PHE A 31 4.83 0.99 -4.76
CA PHE A 31 4.77 -0.35 -4.19
C PHE A 31 4.40 -1.38 -5.25
N ARG A 32 4.92 -2.59 -5.11
CA ARG A 32 4.62 -3.71 -6.00
C ARG A 32 3.70 -4.71 -5.29
N LYS A 33 2.91 -5.44 -6.07
CA LYS A 33 2.14 -6.58 -5.55
C LYS A 33 3.05 -7.55 -4.79
N GLY A 34 2.58 -8.10 -3.68
CA GLY A 34 3.38 -8.97 -2.82
C GLY A 34 4.26 -8.24 -1.80
N HIS A 35 4.29 -6.90 -1.81
CA HIS A 35 4.96 -6.11 -0.78
C HIS A 35 4.24 -6.23 0.56
N VAL A 36 5.00 -6.44 1.64
CA VAL A 36 4.48 -6.42 3.01
C VAL A 36 4.53 -4.98 3.51
N VAL A 37 3.38 -4.43 3.87
CA VAL A 37 3.28 -3.04 4.35
C VAL A 37 3.97 -2.92 5.72
N THR A 38 4.88 -1.96 5.83
CA THR A 38 5.58 -1.62 7.08
C THR A 38 5.06 -0.31 7.65
N GLN A 39 5.40 0.00 8.91
CA GLN A 39 5.04 1.30 9.52
C GLN A 39 5.57 2.50 8.74
N ASN A 40 6.72 2.36 8.08
CA ASN A 40 7.31 3.45 7.31
C ASN A 40 6.53 3.70 6.00
N ASP A 41 5.95 2.65 5.42
CA ASP A 41 5.17 2.73 4.19
C ASP A 41 3.84 3.47 4.37
N ILE A 42 3.31 3.52 5.60
CA ILE A 42 2.06 4.22 5.96
C ILE A 42 2.11 5.68 5.51
N HIS A 43 3.22 6.34 5.79
CA HIS A 43 3.39 7.75 5.45
C HIS A 43 3.48 7.97 3.94
N ASP A 44 4.16 7.08 3.20
CA ASP A 44 4.24 7.15 1.74
C ASP A 44 2.90 6.83 1.08
N LEU A 45 2.16 5.84 1.58
CA LEU A 45 0.81 5.48 1.10
C LEU A 45 -0.18 6.64 1.30
N LEU A 46 -0.16 7.28 2.47
CA LEU A 46 -0.96 8.48 2.74
C LEU A 46 -0.55 9.65 1.85
N ARG A 47 0.75 9.86 1.59
CA ARG A 47 1.25 10.89 0.65
C ARG A 47 0.82 10.66 -0.79
N VAL A 48 0.60 9.41 -1.20
CA VAL A 48 0.04 9.07 -2.51
C VAL A 48 -1.44 9.47 -2.60
N GLY A 49 -2.08 9.81 -1.47
CA GLY A 49 -3.50 10.14 -1.39
C GLY A 49 -4.38 8.89 -1.26
N LYS A 50 -3.82 7.75 -0.85
CA LYS A 50 -4.61 6.55 -0.55
C LYS A 50 -4.84 6.47 0.95
N GLU A 51 -6.11 6.54 1.35
CA GLU A 51 -6.52 6.29 2.73
C GLU A 51 -6.84 4.81 2.97
N HIS A 52 -7.23 4.10 1.91
CA HIS A 52 -7.59 2.68 1.93
C HIS A 52 -6.81 1.92 0.85
N ILE A 53 -6.37 0.70 1.20
CA ILE A 53 -5.64 -0.19 0.29
C ILE A 53 -6.19 -1.61 0.31
N TYR A 54 -6.04 -2.30 -0.81
CA TYR A 54 -6.43 -3.70 -0.94
C TYR A 54 -5.27 -4.62 -0.60
N VAL A 55 -5.48 -5.44 0.43
CA VAL A 55 -4.51 -6.38 0.94
C VAL A 55 -5.01 -7.82 0.84
N LEU A 56 -4.07 -8.74 0.79
CA LEU A 56 -4.28 -10.16 1.00
C LEU A 56 -4.17 -10.41 2.51
N GLU A 57 -5.19 -11.06 3.08
CA GLU A 57 -5.13 -11.51 4.47
C GLU A 57 -3.95 -12.48 4.63
N PRO A 58 -3.08 -12.29 5.63
CA PRO A 58 -2.19 -13.36 6.02
C PRO A 58 -3.06 -14.52 6.49
N MET A 59 -2.85 -15.71 5.92
CA MET A 59 -3.51 -16.91 6.43
C MET A 59 -3.15 -17.05 7.91
N PRO A 60 -4.12 -17.05 8.85
CA PRO A 60 -3.84 -17.47 10.20
C PRO A 60 -3.43 -18.94 10.14
N GLY A 61 -2.17 -19.22 10.49
CA GLY A 61 -1.69 -20.58 10.74
C GLY A 61 -2.21 -21.11 12.07
#